data_AF-A0A1G1F3E2-F1
#
_entry.id   AF-A0A1G1F3E2-F1
#
_cell.length_a   1.000
_cell.length_b   1.000
_cell.length_c   1.000
_cell.angle_alpha   90.00
_cell.angle_beta   90.00
_cell.angle_gamma   90.00
#
_symmetry.space_group_name_H-M   'P 1'
#
loop_
_entity.id
_entity.type
_entity.pdbx_description
1 polymer ?
#
loop_
_entity_poly.entity_id
_entity_poly.type
_entity_poly.pdbx_seq_one_letter_code
_entity_poly.pdbx_strand_id
1 'polypeptide(L)'
;MSNNLRLFFFSILVFIIVSVSVSFAEVVLYDNIGLTREEITITVETKGRYFSKGGEVVRFVAEGKSIGNALSGGDGFAYRLFTPKKTGITQISVIYGKNRDTGIILSLRKGSSIVFVDVEGSLLSDSFSRKPIEKGREAIQNIIKKYPVVYLHSGTLGTKSIKQWLKKNSFPESAVMSWDNGSLFRDLKEKGFRLKAIIGSQAVIESAAEYKPLALSFDEFEGATHVKDWKEIEKRLK
;
A
#
# COMPACT_ATOMS: atom_id res chain seq x y z
N MET A 1 52.66 -9.91 -24.24
CA MET A 1 51.24 -9.77 -23.82
C MET A 1 50.86 -8.32 -24.08
N SER A 2 50.01 -8.05 -25.08
CA SER A 2 49.78 -6.68 -25.57
C SER A 2 49.15 -5.79 -24.49
N ASN A 3 49.46 -4.48 -24.51
CA ASN A 3 48.90 -3.51 -23.55
C ASN A 3 47.37 -3.52 -23.51
N ASN A 4 46.73 -3.88 -24.63
CA ASN A 4 45.28 -4.01 -24.76
C ASN A 4 44.71 -5.16 -23.91
N LEU A 5 45.45 -6.26 -23.74
CA LEU A 5 45.01 -7.39 -22.92
C LEU A 5 45.07 -7.05 -21.43
N ARG A 6 46.08 -6.27 -21.00
CA ARG A 6 46.17 -5.77 -19.61
C ARG A 6 45.09 -4.75 -19.28
N LEU A 7 44.78 -3.84 -20.20
CA LEU A 7 43.67 -2.88 -20.06
C LEU A 7 42.29 -3.56 -20.00
N PHE A 8 42.09 -4.62 -20.79
CA PHE A 8 40.84 -5.39 -20.77
C PHE A 8 40.64 -6.13 -19.43
N PHE A 9 41.68 -6.78 -18.91
CA PHE A 9 41.63 -7.43 -17.59
C PHE A 9 41.45 -6.42 -16.44
N PHE A 10 42.07 -5.23 -16.54
CA PHE A 10 41.91 -4.18 -15.54
C PHE A 10 40.49 -3.58 -15.54
N SER A 11 39.89 -3.42 -16.72
CA SER A 11 38.50 -2.97 -16.87
C SER A 11 37.49 -3.96 -16.28
N ILE A 12 37.68 -5.27 -16.52
CA ILE A 12 36.84 -6.33 -15.93
C ILE A 12 37.00 -6.34 -14.39
N LEU A 13 38.21 -6.18 -13.88
CA LEU A 13 38.47 -6.15 -12.44
C LEU A 13 37.81 -4.94 -11.76
N VAL A 14 37.85 -3.76 -12.40
CA VAL A 14 37.14 -2.56 -11.91
C VAL A 14 35.62 -2.76 -11.94
N PHE A 15 35.08 -3.40 -12.98
CA PHE A 15 33.64 -3.70 -13.06
C PHE A 15 33.19 -4.67 -11.96
N ILE A 16 34.03 -5.64 -11.58
CA ILE A 16 33.75 -6.59 -10.49
C ILE A 16 33.86 -5.91 -9.11
N ILE A 17 34.82 -5.00 -8.91
CA ILE A 17 35.01 -4.30 -7.62
C ILE A 17 33.94 -3.21 -7.40
N VAL A 18 33.43 -2.56 -8.45
CA VAL A 18 32.33 -1.60 -8.35
C VAL A 18 30.97 -2.30 -8.17
N SER A 19 30.91 -3.61 -8.39
CA SER A 19 29.72 -4.45 -8.19
C SER A 19 29.59 -5.04 -6.78
N VAL A 20 30.26 -4.48 -5.77
CA VAL A 20 29.93 -4.76 -4.36
C VAL A 20 28.58 -4.11 -4.07
N SER A 21 27.52 -4.75 -4.54
CA SER A 21 26.15 -4.39 -4.25
C SER A 21 26.00 -4.45 -2.75
N VAL A 22 25.84 -3.29 -2.11
CA VAL A 22 25.44 -3.23 -0.71
C VAL A 22 24.07 -3.92 -0.64
N SER A 23 24.10 -5.16 -0.17
CA SER A 23 22.94 -6.04 -0.09
C SER A 23 22.09 -5.59 1.09
N PHE A 24 21.08 -4.76 0.84
CA PHE A 24 20.17 -4.34 1.88
C PHE A 24 19.13 -5.42 2.09
N ALA A 25 19.27 -6.18 3.18
CA ALA A 25 18.13 -6.89 3.74
C ALA A 25 17.02 -5.85 3.97
N GLU A 26 15.77 -6.20 3.67
CA GLU A 26 14.65 -5.27 3.72
C GLU A 26 13.55 -5.84 4.62
N VAL A 27 12.77 -4.96 5.24
CA VAL A 27 11.54 -5.32 5.93
C VAL A 27 10.41 -4.52 5.30
N VAL A 28 9.31 -5.20 4.99
CA VAL A 28 8.12 -4.60 4.37
C VAL A 28 6.93 -4.85 5.29
N LEU A 29 6.34 -3.77 5.79
CA LEU A 29 5.14 -3.82 6.62
C LEU A 29 3.91 -3.50 5.77
N TYR A 30 2.98 -4.44 5.76
CA TYR A 30 1.70 -4.27 5.07
C TYR A 30 0.73 -3.49 5.95
N ASP A 31 -0.01 -2.58 5.33
CA ASP A 31 -1.11 -1.90 6.01
C ASP A 31 -2.27 -2.87 6.22
N ASN A 32 -3.15 -2.57 7.17
CA ASN A 32 -4.32 -3.38 7.42
C ASN A 32 -5.52 -2.52 7.80
N ILE A 33 -6.71 -3.06 7.58
CA ILE A 33 -7.99 -2.48 7.96
C ILE A 33 -8.70 -3.48 8.85
N GLY A 34 -9.18 -3.02 9.99
CA GLY A 34 -9.89 -3.89 10.93
C GLY A 34 -10.79 -3.13 11.88
N LEU A 35 -11.48 -3.90 12.71
CA LEU A 35 -12.44 -3.37 13.65
C LEU A 35 -11.73 -2.84 14.90
N THR A 36 -12.23 -1.71 15.39
CA THR A 36 -11.79 -1.12 16.64
C THR A 36 -12.11 -2.08 17.79
N ARG A 37 -11.14 -2.35 18.68
CA ARG A 37 -11.23 -3.32 19.79
C ARG A 37 -11.28 -4.81 19.39
N GLU A 38 -11.01 -5.13 18.13
CA GLU A 38 -10.82 -6.52 17.70
C GLU A 38 -9.35 -6.77 17.35
N GLU A 39 -8.92 -8.03 17.40
CA GLU A 39 -7.56 -8.39 17.03
C GLU A 39 -7.37 -8.26 15.51
N ILE A 40 -6.28 -7.60 15.12
CA ILE A 40 -5.85 -7.43 13.74
C ILE A 40 -4.46 -8.04 13.61
N THR A 41 -4.29 -8.90 12.61
CA THR A 41 -2.98 -9.46 12.27
C THR A 41 -2.14 -8.42 11.54
N ILE A 42 -1.02 -8.03 12.14
CA ILE A 42 0.04 -7.26 11.50
C ILE A 42 0.92 -8.26 10.75
N THR A 43 1.07 -8.05 9.45
CA THR A 43 1.89 -8.89 8.57
C THR A 43 3.13 -8.13 8.15
N VAL A 44 4.28 -8.78 8.30
CA VAL A 44 5.58 -8.28 7.84
C VAL A 44 6.22 -9.29 6.92
N GLU A 45 6.93 -8.83 5.90
CA GLU A 45 7.81 -9.66 5.09
C GLU A 45 9.26 -9.20 5.29
N THR A 46 10.14 -10.13 5.65
CA THR A 46 11.58 -9.94 5.67
C THR A 46 12.18 -10.43 4.36
N LYS A 47 12.88 -9.55 3.64
CA LYS A 47 13.50 -9.85 2.35
C LYS A 47 15.02 -9.89 2.45
N GLY A 48 15.59 -10.90 1.83
CA GLY A 48 17.00 -10.97 1.47
C GLY A 48 17.26 -10.29 0.13
N ARG A 49 18.41 -10.59 -0.47
CA ARG A 49 18.86 -9.94 -1.71
C ARG A 49 17.98 -10.23 -2.93
N TYR A 50 17.47 -11.46 -3.04
CA TYR A 50 16.73 -11.93 -4.20
C TYR A 50 15.43 -12.68 -3.84
N PHE A 51 15.29 -13.07 -2.58
CA PHE A 51 14.19 -13.89 -2.08
C PHE A 51 13.82 -13.46 -0.67
N SER A 52 12.64 -13.84 -0.22
CA SER A 52 12.22 -13.71 1.17
C SER A 52 13.21 -14.44 2.09
N LYS A 53 13.43 -13.90 3.29
CA LYS A 53 14.44 -14.35 4.24
C LYS A 53 13.76 -14.75 5.55
N GLY A 54 13.71 -16.05 5.82
CA GLY A 54 13.12 -16.60 7.02
C GLY A 54 14.04 -16.68 8.23
N GLY A 55 13.47 -17.00 9.41
CA GLY A 55 14.21 -17.17 10.65
C GLY A 55 14.68 -15.85 11.28
N GLU A 56 14.09 -14.73 10.89
CA GLU A 56 14.49 -13.40 11.33
C GLU A 56 13.60 -12.88 12.44
N VAL A 57 14.19 -12.35 13.51
CA VAL A 57 13.42 -11.75 14.60
C VAL A 57 13.04 -10.32 14.22
N VAL A 58 11.75 -10.05 14.14
CA VAL A 58 11.18 -8.72 13.88
C VAL A 58 10.55 -8.16 15.14
N ARG A 59 10.94 -6.94 15.51
CA ARG A 59 10.34 -6.20 16.62
C ARG A 59 9.23 -5.29 16.10
N PHE A 60 8.07 -5.33 16.74
CA PHE A 60 6.91 -4.52 16.41
C PHE A 60 6.74 -3.40 17.45
N VAL A 61 6.47 -2.18 16.98
CA VAL A 61 6.29 -0.98 17.80
C VAL A 61 5.02 -0.27 17.36
N ALA A 62 4.12 0.00 18.30
CA ALA A 62 2.91 0.80 18.08
C ALA A 62 2.92 2.00 19.04
N GLU A 63 2.63 3.19 18.54
CA GLU A 63 2.56 4.42 19.36
C GLU A 63 3.84 4.64 20.21
N GLY A 64 5.01 4.31 19.65
CA GLY A 64 6.30 4.42 20.33
C GLY A 64 6.60 3.33 21.38
N LYS A 65 5.69 2.38 21.60
CA LYS A 65 5.85 1.28 22.56
C LYS A 65 6.03 -0.05 21.85
N SER A 66 6.95 -0.88 22.34
CA SER A 66 7.09 -2.25 21.84
C SER A 66 5.80 -3.04 22.10
N ILE A 67 5.27 -3.70 21.07
CA ILE A 67 4.12 -4.61 21.15
C ILE A 67 4.52 -6.10 20.99
N GLY A 68 5.83 -6.35 20.98
CA GLY A 68 6.43 -7.68 20.98
C GLY A 68 7.36 -7.94 19.80
N ASN A 69 7.89 -9.16 19.76
CA ASN A 69 8.70 -9.66 18.66
C ASN A 69 8.00 -10.86 18.02
N ALA A 70 8.29 -11.15 16.76
CA ALA A 70 7.93 -12.40 16.10
C ALA A 70 9.12 -12.90 15.26
N LEU A 71 9.24 -14.22 15.13
CA LEU A 71 10.20 -14.86 14.23
C LEU A 71 9.54 -15.04 12.87
N SER A 72 10.19 -14.65 11.78
CA SER A 72 9.69 -14.93 10.44
C SER A 72 9.80 -16.42 10.11
N GLY A 73 8.79 -16.95 9.43
CA GLY A 73 8.78 -18.32 8.90
C GLY A 73 9.80 -18.49 7.78
N GLY A 74 9.98 -19.72 7.28
CA GLY A 74 10.90 -20.00 6.16
C GLY A 74 10.54 -19.26 4.86
N ASP A 75 9.28 -18.84 4.74
CA ASP A 75 8.71 -17.99 3.69
C ASP A 75 9.05 -16.49 3.85
N GLY A 76 9.71 -16.12 4.94
CA GLY A 76 10.06 -14.74 5.26
C GLY A 76 8.91 -13.90 5.83
N PHE A 77 7.76 -14.49 6.18
CA PHE A 77 6.66 -13.74 6.79
C PHE A 77 6.68 -13.86 8.32
N ALA A 78 6.43 -12.75 9.02
CA ALA A 78 6.17 -12.74 10.45
C ALA A 78 4.85 -12.04 10.76
N TYR A 79 4.16 -12.56 11.79
CA TYR A 79 2.81 -12.11 12.14
C TYR A 79 2.74 -11.69 13.61
N ARG A 80 1.98 -10.63 13.90
CA ARG A 80 1.71 -10.20 15.27
C ARG A 80 0.28 -9.68 15.41
N LEU A 81 -0.44 -10.16 16.43
CA LEU A 81 -1.76 -9.64 16.76
C LEU A 81 -1.65 -8.26 17.43
N PHE A 82 -2.54 -7.36 17.06
CA PHE A 82 -2.66 -6.02 17.63
C PHE A 82 -4.13 -5.62 17.78
N THR A 83 -4.48 -5.06 18.92
CA THR A 83 -5.84 -4.60 19.21
C THR A 83 -5.87 -3.07 19.29
N PRO A 84 -6.41 -2.38 18.27
CA PRO A 84 -6.53 -0.92 18.29
C PRO A 84 -7.58 -0.49 19.31
N LYS A 85 -7.21 0.47 20.17
CA LYS A 85 -8.09 0.96 21.25
C LYS A 85 -9.13 1.97 20.78
N LYS A 86 -8.85 2.67 19.68
CA LYS A 86 -9.65 3.76 19.13
C LYS A 86 -9.79 3.64 17.62
N THR A 87 -10.85 4.23 17.10
CA THR A 87 -11.05 4.41 15.66
C THR A 87 -10.04 5.43 15.13
N GLY A 88 -9.52 5.18 13.92
CA GLY A 88 -8.57 6.04 13.23
C GLY A 88 -7.32 5.30 12.78
N ILE A 89 -6.31 6.09 12.42
CA ILE A 89 -5.01 5.60 11.97
C ILE A 89 -4.13 5.32 13.20
N THR A 90 -3.57 4.11 13.24
CA THR A 90 -2.47 3.77 14.15
C THR A 90 -1.24 3.45 13.32
N GLN A 91 -0.16 4.20 13.51
CA GLN A 91 1.11 3.91 12.87
C GLN A 91 1.84 2.79 13.63
N ILE A 92 2.22 1.76 12.88
CA ILE A 92 3.03 0.65 13.33
C ILE A 92 4.41 0.79 12.70
N SER A 93 5.46 0.54 13.48
CA SER A 93 6.82 0.42 13.00
C SER A 93 7.34 -0.98 13.27
N VAL A 94 8.13 -1.49 12.34
CA VAL A 94 8.83 -2.77 12.48
C VAL A 94 10.32 -2.56 12.37
N ILE A 95 11.08 -3.30 13.15
CA ILE A 95 12.55 -3.21 13.19
C ILE A 95 13.12 -4.61 13.01
N TYR A 96 13.99 -4.74 12.01
CA TYR A 96 14.72 -5.96 11.69
C TYR A 96 16.19 -5.61 11.44
N GLY A 97 17.09 -6.00 12.35
CA GLY A 97 18.51 -5.61 12.28
C GLY A 97 18.67 -4.09 12.25
N LYS A 98 19.26 -3.56 11.16
CA LYS A 98 19.39 -2.10 10.92
C LYS A 98 18.23 -1.52 10.10
N ASN A 99 17.32 -2.36 9.64
CA ASN A 99 16.22 -1.98 8.77
C ASN A 99 14.96 -1.65 9.58
N ARG A 100 14.20 -0.71 9.06
CA ARG A 100 12.92 -0.28 9.62
C ARG A 100 11.94 -0.02 8.51
N ASP A 101 10.68 -0.36 8.75
CA ASP A 101 9.56 0.09 7.93
C ASP A 101 8.38 0.53 8.80
N THR A 102 7.46 1.25 8.19
CA THR A 102 6.27 1.80 8.83
C THR A 102 5.02 1.50 8.01
N GLY A 103 3.94 1.18 8.70
CA GLY A 103 2.63 0.91 8.11
C GLY A 103 1.51 1.43 8.97
N ILE A 104 0.30 1.34 8.43
CA ILE A 104 -0.91 1.89 9.00
C ILE A 104 -1.89 0.75 9.30
N ILE A 105 -2.42 0.77 10.51
CA ILE A 105 -3.63 0.05 10.87
C ILE A 105 -4.77 1.06 10.89
N LEU A 106 -5.66 0.99 9.88
CA LEU A 106 -6.87 1.78 9.82
C LEU A 106 -7.98 1.05 10.57
N SER A 107 -8.23 1.52 11.80
CA SER A 107 -9.18 0.90 12.71
C SER A 107 -10.52 1.60 12.62
N LEU A 108 -11.58 0.87 12.25
CA LEU A 108 -12.90 1.42 11.98
C LEU A 108 -13.97 0.78 12.86
N ARG A 109 -15.18 1.32 12.86
CA ARG A 109 -16.33 0.68 13.51
C ARG A 109 -17.05 -0.22 12.50
N LYS A 110 -17.76 -1.23 12.98
CA LYS A 110 -18.63 -2.05 12.13
C LYS A 110 -19.66 -1.15 11.44
N GLY A 111 -19.91 -1.38 10.16
CA GLY A 111 -20.80 -0.55 9.35
C GLY A 111 -20.20 0.74 8.82
N SER A 112 -18.93 1.07 9.12
CA SER A 112 -18.24 2.19 8.47
C SER A 112 -18.25 2.05 6.95
N SER A 113 -18.56 3.16 6.26
CA SER A 113 -18.63 3.23 4.81
C SER A 113 -17.32 3.80 4.25
N ILE A 114 -16.56 2.96 3.55
CA ILE A 114 -15.19 3.24 3.09
C ILE A 114 -15.20 3.68 1.62
N VAL A 115 -14.40 4.68 1.29
CA VAL A 115 -14.10 5.08 -0.10
C VAL A 115 -12.76 4.47 -0.51
N PHE A 116 -12.74 3.71 -1.60
CA PHE A 116 -11.53 3.14 -2.16
C PHE A 116 -11.05 3.95 -3.37
N VAL A 117 -9.73 4.13 -3.46
CA VAL A 117 -9.09 4.90 -4.51
C VAL A 117 -7.96 4.08 -5.11
N ASP A 118 -8.15 3.60 -6.33
CA ASP A 118 -7.12 2.95 -7.12
C ASP A 118 -6.05 3.97 -7.51
N VAL A 119 -4.86 3.88 -6.91
CA VAL A 119 -3.80 4.88 -7.12
C VAL A 119 -3.35 4.90 -8.58
N GLU A 120 -3.11 3.72 -9.16
CA GLU A 120 -2.58 3.61 -10.52
C GLU A 120 -3.64 3.96 -11.57
N GLY A 121 -4.91 3.59 -11.34
CA GLY A 121 -6.01 3.88 -12.26
C GLY A 121 -6.70 5.24 -12.06
N SER A 122 -6.41 6.01 -11.01
CA SER A 122 -7.14 7.27 -10.75
C SER A 122 -6.33 8.45 -10.20
N LEU A 123 -5.08 8.23 -9.78
CA LEU A 123 -4.21 9.31 -9.29
C LEU A 123 -3.01 9.58 -10.18
N LEU A 124 -2.65 8.66 -11.08
CA LEU A 124 -1.57 8.84 -12.05
C LEU A 124 -2.14 9.36 -13.39
N SER A 125 -1.57 10.44 -13.92
CA SER A 125 -1.98 10.97 -15.23
C SER A 125 -1.58 10.05 -16.40
N ASP A 126 -0.50 9.30 -16.22
CA ASP A 126 -0.01 8.27 -17.14
C ASP A 126 1.01 7.35 -16.43
N SER A 127 1.17 6.12 -16.93
CA SER A 127 2.02 5.09 -16.31
C SER A 127 3.53 5.41 -16.33
N PHE A 128 3.97 6.35 -17.17
CA PHE A 128 5.39 6.64 -17.40
C PHE A 128 5.88 7.83 -16.57
N SER A 129 5.20 8.97 -16.66
CA SER A 129 5.50 10.20 -15.93
C SER A 129 5.15 10.08 -14.46
N ARG A 130 4.18 9.21 -14.11
CA ARG A 130 3.66 8.99 -12.76
C ARG A 130 3.36 10.32 -12.06
N LYS A 131 2.92 11.33 -12.82
CA LYS A 131 2.53 12.62 -12.26
C LYS A 131 1.15 12.50 -11.63
N PRO A 132 0.90 13.20 -10.51
CA PRO A 132 -0.42 13.23 -9.93
C PRO A 132 -1.41 13.94 -10.87
N ILE A 133 -2.62 13.40 -11.00
CA ILE A 133 -3.72 14.09 -11.67
C ILE A 133 -4.03 15.40 -10.93
N GLU A 134 -4.33 16.46 -11.69
CA GLU A 134 -4.64 17.78 -11.14
C GLU A 134 -5.77 17.71 -10.10
N LYS A 135 -5.62 18.45 -9.00
CA LYS A 135 -6.58 18.55 -7.88
C LYS A 135 -6.89 17.24 -7.13
N GLY A 136 -6.31 16.10 -7.51
CA GLY A 136 -6.54 14.82 -6.82
C GLY A 136 -6.19 14.87 -5.34
N ARG A 137 -5.05 15.46 -4.99
CA ARG A 137 -4.64 15.64 -3.58
C ARG A 137 -5.66 16.42 -2.74
N GLU A 138 -6.15 17.55 -3.28
CA GLU A 138 -7.13 18.40 -2.59
C GLU A 138 -8.47 17.67 -2.42
N ALA A 139 -8.90 16.95 -3.46
CA ALA A 139 -10.12 16.18 -3.41
C ALA A 139 -10.07 15.06 -2.38
N ILE A 140 -8.99 14.28 -2.35
CA ILE A 140 -8.82 13.25 -1.31
C ILE A 140 -8.78 13.86 0.09
N GLN A 141 -8.14 15.04 0.26
CA GLN A 141 -8.12 15.76 1.52
C GLN A 141 -9.53 16.19 1.98
N ASN A 142 -10.45 16.45 1.06
CA ASN A 142 -11.85 16.77 1.37
C ASN A 142 -12.68 15.52 1.62
N ILE A 143 -12.46 14.44 0.87
CA ILE A 143 -13.16 13.16 1.03
C ILE A 143 -12.82 12.53 2.39
N ILE A 144 -11.55 12.53 2.80
CA ILE A 144 -11.11 11.89 4.05
C ILE A 144 -11.70 12.54 5.31
N LYS A 145 -12.15 13.80 5.22
CA LYS A 145 -12.86 14.49 6.32
C LYS A 145 -14.26 13.90 6.57
N LYS A 146 -14.84 13.21 5.59
CA LYS A 146 -16.20 12.66 5.64
C LYS A 146 -16.23 11.14 5.71
N TYR A 147 -15.33 10.49 4.99
CA TYR A 147 -15.28 9.03 4.86
C TYR A 147 -13.86 8.53 5.11
N PRO A 148 -13.68 7.36 5.74
CA PRO A 148 -12.41 6.65 5.66
C PRO A 148 -12.04 6.40 4.20
N VAL A 149 -10.85 6.82 3.80
CA VAL A 149 -10.30 6.57 2.47
C VAL A 149 -9.28 5.44 2.56
N VAL A 150 -9.30 4.51 1.61
CA VAL A 150 -8.29 3.46 1.48
C VAL A 150 -7.71 3.54 0.07
N TYR A 151 -6.39 3.60 -0.02
CA TYR A 151 -5.71 3.53 -1.30
C TYR A 151 -5.55 2.08 -1.71
N LEU A 152 -5.76 1.79 -2.99
CA LEU A 152 -5.49 0.50 -3.60
C LEU A 152 -4.29 0.61 -4.52
N HIS A 153 -3.44 -0.40 -4.51
CA HIS A 153 -2.53 -0.65 -5.61
C HIS A 153 -3.02 -1.86 -6.40
N SER A 154 -3.23 -1.65 -7.70
CA SER A 154 -3.85 -2.61 -8.61
C SER A 154 -2.95 -3.00 -9.78
N GLY A 155 -1.88 -2.24 -10.02
CA GLY A 155 -0.97 -2.47 -11.13
C GLY A 155 0.35 -3.09 -10.70
N THR A 156 1.41 -2.71 -11.39
CA THR A 156 2.74 -3.35 -11.26
C THR A 156 3.57 -2.75 -10.14
N LEU A 157 3.14 -1.61 -9.57
CA LEU A 157 3.83 -0.97 -8.48
C LEU A 157 3.56 -1.71 -7.17
N GLY A 158 4.63 -2.15 -6.51
CA GLY A 158 4.53 -2.73 -5.18
C GLY A 158 4.07 -1.71 -4.13
N THR A 159 3.50 -2.21 -3.03
CA THR A 159 2.96 -1.40 -1.92
C THR A 159 3.92 -0.33 -1.43
N LYS A 160 5.22 -0.65 -1.29
CA LYS A 160 6.24 0.30 -0.84
C LYS A 160 6.42 1.47 -1.81
N SER A 161 6.44 1.21 -3.11
CA SER A 161 6.56 2.24 -4.14
C SER A 161 5.34 3.17 -4.15
N ILE A 162 4.15 2.61 -3.97
CA ILE A 162 2.90 3.38 -3.87
C ILE A 162 2.90 4.27 -2.61
N LYS A 163 3.24 3.72 -1.44
CA LYS A 163 3.38 4.49 -0.19
C LYS A 163 4.36 5.65 -0.36
N GLN A 164 5.53 5.40 -0.94
CA GLN A 164 6.54 6.42 -1.21
C GLN A 164 6.03 7.48 -2.19
N TRP A 165 5.32 7.07 -3.25
CA TRP A 165 4.75 7.99 -4.23
C TRP A 165 3.68 8.89 -3.61
N LEU A 166 2.75 8.34 -2.83
CA LEU A 166 1.71 9.10 -2.12
C LEU A 166 2.34 10.13 -1.17
N LYS A 167 3.35 9.71 -0.38
CA LYS A 167 4.08 10.59 0.53
C LYS A 167 4.83 11.70 -0.20
N LYS A 168 5.54 11.37 -1.29
CA LYS A 168 6.29 12.35 -2.10
C LYS A 168 5.38 13.42 -2.71
N ASN A 169 4.16 13.05 -3.06
CA ASN A 169 3.17 13.96 -3.63
C ASN A 169 2.21 14.55 -2.58
N SER A 170 2.52 14.39 -1.29
CA SER A 170 1.77 14.97 -0.16
C SER A 170 0.29 14.61 -0.13
N PHE A 171 -0.07 13.39 -0.58
CA PHE A 171 -1.42 12.87 -0.39
C PHE A 171 -1.71 12.65 1.10
N PRO A 172 -2.98 12.82 1.54
CA PRO A 172 -3.37 12.52 2.91
C PRO A 172 -2.99 11.09 3.29
N GLU A 173 -2.41 10.92 4.47
CA GLU A 173 -2.00 9.63 4.97
C GLU A 173 -3.21 8.72 5.19
N SER A 174 -3.14 7.49 4.66
CA SER A 174 -4.11 6.42 4.92
C SER A 174 -3.55 5.06 4.53
N ALA A 175 -4.28 4.00 4.86
CA ALA A 175 -3.92 2.62 4.52
C ALA A 175 -3.83 2.41 3.00
N VAL A 176 -2.77 1.74 2.57
CA VAL A 176 -2.52 1.28 1.21
C VAL A 176 -2.65 -0.25 1.16
N MET A 177 -3.69 -0.74 0.52
CA MET A 177 -4.00 -2.17 0.42
C MET A 177 -3.71 -2.70 -0.99
N SER A 178 -3.32 -3.97 -1.09
CA SER A 178 -3.37 -4.68 -2.36
C SER A 178 -4.81 -4.90 -2.76
N TRP A 179 -5.15 -4.62 -4.03
CA TRP A 179 -6.47 -4.94 -4.56
C TRP A 179 -6.73 -6.45 -4.61
N ASP A 180 -5.69 -7.24 -4.92
CA ASP A 180 -5.71 -8.71 -4.94
C ASP A 180 -6.95 -9.30 -5.65
N ASN A 181 -7.22 -8.82 -6.87
CA ASN A 181 -8.35 -9.25 -7.70
C ASN A 181 -9.73 -9.17 -7.00
N GLY A 182 -9.87 -8.26 -6.03
CA GLY A 182 -11.12 -8.01 -5.30
C GLY A 182 -11.32 -8.85 -4.04
N SER A 183 -10.40 -9.75 -3.68
CA SER A 183 -10.48 -10.55 -2.43
C SER A 183 -10.65 -9.65 -1.19
N LEU A 184 -9.96 -8.50 -1.20
CA LEU A 184 -10.06 -7.47 -0.17
C LEU A 184 -11.50 -7.03 0.10
N PHE A 185 -12.31 -6.85 -0.95
CA PHE A 185 -13.68 -6.35 -0.80
C PHE A 185 -14.58 -7.35 -0.09
N ARG A 186 -14.43 -8.64 -0.43
CA ARG A 186 -15.11 -9.74 0.24
C ARG A 186 -14.75 -9.79 1.72
N ASP A 187 -13.45 -9.78 2.03
CA ASP A 187 -12.95 -9.86 3.41
C ASP A 187 -13.46 -8.69 4.27
N LEU A 188 -13.49 -7.48 3.70
CA LEU A 188 -14.02 -6.31 4.39
C LEU A 188 -15.54 -6.37 4.55
N LYS A 189 -16.25 -6.93 3.57
CA LYS A 189 -17.70 -7.13 3.65
C LYS A 189 -18.07 -8.14 4.74
N GLU A 190 -17.34 -9.24 4.84
CA GLU A 190 -17.49 -10.27 5.88
C GLU A 190 -17.24 -9.70 7.28
N LYS A 191 -16.24 -8.82 7.42
CA LYS A 191 -16.00 -8.03 8.64
C LYS A 191 -17.10 -6.99 8.93
N GLY A 192 -18.05 -6.80 8.02
CA GLY A 192 -19.20 -5.91 8.21
C GLY A 192 -18.95 -4.44 7.85
N PHE A 193 -17.92 -4.15 7.05
CA PHE A 193 -17.75 -2.83 6.44
C PHE A 193 -18.70 -2.64 5.25
N ARG A 194 -18.89 -1.37 4.86
CA ARG A 194 -19.65 -0.98 3.67
C ARG A 194 -18.71 -0.32 2.67
N LEU A 195 -18.87 -0.65 1.40
CA LEU A 195 -18.17 0.02 0.32
C LEU A 195 -19.03 1.22 -0.10
N LYS A 196 -18.60 2.44 0.25
CA LYS A 196 -19.33 3.68 -0.12
C LYS A 196 -19.16 3.97 -1.60
N ALA A 197 -17.91 3.99 -2.04
CA ALA A 197 -17.53 4.32 -3.40
C ALA A 197 -16.19 3.70 -3.76
N ILE A 198 -15.99 3.50 -5.05
CA ILE A 198 -14.73 3.06 -5.64
C ILE A 198 -14.42 4.00 -6.80
N ILE A 199 -13.21 4.55 -6.76
CA ILE A 199 -12.67 5.42 -7.79
C ILE A 199 -11.48 4.68 -8.40
N GLY A 200 -11.56 4.30 -9.67
CA GLY A 200 -10.48 3.51 -10.26
C GLY A 200 -10.69 2.98 -11.66
N SER A 201 -9.80 2.08 -12.04
CA SER A 201 -9.84 1.35 -13.32
C SER A 201 -11.01 0.37 -13.40
N GLN A 202 -11.34 -0.05 -14.62
CA GLN A 202 -12.42 -0.99 -14.92
C GLN A 202 -12.33 -2.28 -14.08
N ALA A 203 -11.17 -2.93 -14.07
CA ALA A 203 -10.98 -4.20 -13.34
C ALA A 203 -11.26 -4.07 -11.83
N VAL A 204 -10.83 -2.96 -11.22
CA VAL A 204 -11.08 -2.70 -9.79
C VAL A 204 -12.58 -2.50 -9.53
N ILE A 205 -13.26 -1.72 -10.38
CA ILE A 205 -14.69 -1.45 -10.24
C ILE A 205 -15.53 -2.72 -10.45
N GLU A 206 -15.25 -3.49 -11.50
CA GLU A 206 -15.97 -4.74 -11.81
C GLU A 206 -15.87 -5.74 -10.66
N SER A 207 -14.67 -5.90 -10.06
CA SER A 207 -14.46 -6.82 -8.93
C SER A 207 -15.24 -6.47 -7.66
N ALA A 208 -15.82 -5.27 -7.60
CA ALA A 208 -16.61 -4.81 -6.47
C ALA A 208 -18.10 -4.59 -6.79
N ALA A 209 -18.52 -4.83 -8.04
CA ALA A 209 -19.87 -4.54 -8.50
C ALA A 209 -20.94 -5.26 -7.69
N GLU A 210 -20.67 -6.49 -7.24
CA GLU A 210 -21.59 -7.27 -6.39
C GLU A 210 -21.95 -6.58 -5.06
N TYR A 211 -21.06 -5.72 -4.56
CA TYR A 211 -21.26 -4.97 -3.31
C TYR A 211 -22.00 -3.64 -3.51
N LYS A 212 -22.32 -3.30 -4.77
CA LYS A 212 -23.08 -2.10 -5.18
C LYS A 212 -22.52 -0.77 -4.63
N PRO A 213 -21.20 -0.48 -4.72
CA PRO A 213 -20.67 0.83 -4.38
C PRO A 213 -21.07 1.89 -5.42
N LEU A 214 -20.91 3.17 -5.08
CA LEU A 214 -20.84 4.21 -6.10
C LEU A 214 -19.53 4.05 -6.90
N ALA A 215 -19.62 3.60 -8.15
CA ALA A 215 -18.47 3.42 -9.04
C ALA A 215 -18.22 4.68 -9.89
N LEU A 216 -17.00 5.22 -9.79
CA LEU A 216 -16.57 6.44 -10.48
C LEU A 216 -15.26 6.17 -11.23
N SER A 217 -15.16 6.57 -12.50
CA SER A 217 -13.92 6.42 -13.25
C SER A 217 -13.63 7.59 -14.18
N PHE A 218 -12.35 7.86 -14.41
CA PHE A 218 -11.91 8.80 -15.44
C PHE A 218 -12.03 8.22 -16.84
N ASP A 219 -12.11 6.89 -16.96
CA ASP A 219 -12.37 6.21 -18.23
C ASP A 219 -13.87 6.01 -18.43
N GLU A 220 -14.28 5.81 -19.69
CA GLU A 220 -15.67 5.53 -20.06
C GLU A 220 -15.86 4.04 -20.33
N PHE A 221 -16.69 3.37 -19.51
CA PHE A 221 -17.07 1.97 -19.67
C PHE A 221 -18.37 1.66 -18.90
N GLU A 222 -18.99 0.52 -19.20
CA GLU A 222 -20.23 0.10 -18.56
C GLU A 222 -20.03 -0.25 -17.07
N GLY A 223 -20.96 0.16 -16.22
CA GLY A 223 -20.91 -0.15 -14.77
C GLY A 223 -20.17 0.87 -13.92
N ALA A 224 -19.60 1.93 -14.52
CA ALA A 224 -19.07 3.09 -13.81
C ALA A 224 -19.69 4.39 -14.30
N THR A 225 -19.78 5.38 -13.41
CA THR A 225 -20.08 6.75 -13.86
C THR A 225 -18.78 7.42 -14.28
N HIS A 226 -18.68 7.77 -15.56
CA HIS A 226 -17.58 8.58 -16.08
C HIS A 226 -17.55 9.96 -15.41
N VAL A 227 -16.37 10.40 -14.99
CA VAL A 227 -16.10 11.71 -14.38
C VAL A 227 -14.93 12.38 -15.08
N LYS A 228 -15.01 13.71 -15.25
CA LYS A 228 -13.97 14.47 -15.98
C LYS A 228 -12.81 14.92 -15.10
N ASP A 229 -13.09 15.14 -13.81
CA ASP A 229 -12.12 15.65 -12.86
C ASP A 229 -12.45 15.22 -11.42
N TRP A 230 -11.48 15.42 -10.53
CA TRP A 230 -11.64 15.13 -9.10
C TRP A 230 -12.70 15.99 -8.40
N LYS A 231 -13.06 17.15 -8.96
CA LYS A 231 -14.11 18.02 -8.41
C LYS A 231 -15.50 17.42 -8.65
N GLU A 232 -15.70 16.70 -9.74
CA GLU A 232 -16.92 15.94 -10.01
C GLU A 232 -17.08 14.78 -9.02
N ILE A 233 -15.99 14.05 -8.72
CA ILE A 233 -15.97 12.99 -7.71
C ILE A 233 -16.40 13.54 -6.34
N GLU A 234 -15.82 14.67 -5.91
CA GLU A 234 -16.20 15.30 -4.65
C GLU A 234 -17.70 15.63 -4.59
N LYS A 235 -18.28 16.15 -5.68
CA LYS A 235 -19.71 16.47 -5.76
C LYS A 235 -20.59 15.23 -5.62
N ARG A 236 -20.20 14.12 -6.25
CA ARG A 236 -20.96 12.85 -6.22
C ARG A 236 -20.88 12.14 -4.87
N LEU A 237 -19.84 12.42 -4.08
CA LEU A 237 -19.67 11.91 -2.71
C LEU A 237 -20.30 12.79 -1.62
N LYS A 238 -20.90 13.93 -1.98
CA LYS A 238 -21.50 14.85 -1.01
C LYS A 238 -22.65 14.24 -0.22
#